data_AF-A0A8H8DJ26-F1
#
_entry.id   AF-A0A8H8DJ26-F1
#
_cell.length_a   1.000
_cell.length_b   1.000
_cell.length_c   1.000
_cell.angle_alpha   90.00
_cell.angle_beta   90.00
_cell.angle_gamma   90.00
#
_symmetry.space_group_name_H-M   'P 1'
#
loop_
_entity.id
_entity.type
_entity.pdbx_description
1 polymer ?
#
loop_
_entity_poly.entity_id
_entity_poly.type
_entity_poly.pdbx_seq_one_letter_code
_entity_poly.pdbx_strand_id
1 'polypeptide(L)'
;MMVQGNTVSAMGPYKGLKELRRIVIDCMKNIHPVYHIKELMIKRELANDPKLANESWDRFLPKFRKQSSKPLKRSKKADGEGAKPKKSEKKKKTYTPFPPAQTPRKVDLQLESGEYFLRPAEKAAREMARKEREQAEKTERKRVERAKVFKAPKEETEKKKKRKRTESIEEA
;
A
#
# COMPACT_ATOMS: atom_id res chain seq x y z
N MET A 1 35.90 -28.14 -17.53
CA MET A 1 34.69 -27.31 -17.74
C MET A 1 35.16 -25.94 -18.20
N MET A 2 34.57 -25.41 -19.25
CA MET A 2 34.89 -24.09 -19.80
C MET A 2 33.58 -23.30 -19.93
N VAL A 3 33.58 -22.07 -19.43
CA VAL A 3 32.44 -21.15 -19.58
C VAL A 3 32.81 -20.16 -20.68
N GLN A 4 32.04 -20.16 -21.77
CA GLN A 4 32.29 -19.32 -22.93
C GLN A 4 30.99 -18.63 -23.34
N GLY A 5 30.92 -17.31 -23.16
CA GLY A 5 29.71 -16.52 -23.41
C GLY A 5 28.50 -17.09 -22.67
N ASN A 6 27.45 -17.43 -23.44
CA ASN A 6 26.19 -17.98 -22.91
C ASN A 6 26.19 -19.51 -22.81
N THR A 7 27.33 -20.16 -23.04
CA THR A 7 27.44 -21.62 -23.13
C THR A 7 28.45 -22.17 -22.11
N VAL A 8 28.21 -23.41 -21.70
CA VAL A 8 29.11 -24.16 -20.81
C VAL A 8 29.50 -25.46 -21.50
N SER A 9 30.78 -25.62 -21.80
CA SER A 9 31.36 -26.81 -22.42
C SER A 9 32.07 -27.65 -21.37
N ALA A 10 31.90 -28.97 -21.40
CA ALA A 10 32.56 -29.88 -20.47
C ALA A 10 32.84 -31.25 -21.09
N MET A 11 33.97 -31.84 -20.72
CA MET A 11 34.38 -33.19 -21.09
C MET A 11 34.64 -33.98 -19.81
N GLY A 12 34.26 -35.25 -19.79
CA GLY A 12 34.42 -36.12 -18.62
C GLY A 12 33.52 -37.37 -18.69
N PRO A 13 33.56 -38.22 -17.65
CA PRO A 13 32.74 -39.43 -17.58
C PRO A 13 31.24 -39.09 -17.51
N TYR A 14 30.40 -39.98 -18.03
CA TYR A 14 28.94 -39.78 -18.13
C TYR A 14 28.27 -39.38 -16.80
N LYS A 15 28.66 -40.04 -15.69
CA LYS A 15 28.14 -39.72 -14.35
C LYS A 15 28.46 -38.27 -13.95
N GLY A 16 29.70 -37.83 -14.16
CA GLY A 16 30.14 -36.46 -13.86
C GLY A 16 29.49 -35.41 -14.76
N LEU A 17 29.25 -35.72 -16.04
CA LEU A 17 28.52 -34.83 -16.95
C LEU A 17 27.06 -34.64 -16.53
N LYS A 18 26.40 -35.70 -16.03
CA LYS A 18 25.02 -35.61 -15.51
C LYS A 18 24.94 -34.74 -14.26
N GLU A 19 25.90 -34.87 -13.35
CA GLU A 19 26.02 -34.03 -12.16
C GLU A 19 26.27 -32.56 -12.54
N LEU A 20 27.25 -32.31 -13.41
CA LEU A 20 27.59 -30.97 -13.86
C LEU A 20 26.41 -30.25 -14.54
N ARG A 21 25.67 -30.97 -15.41
CA ARG A 21 24.47 -30.44 -16.05
C ARG A 21 23.44 -29.96 -15.01
N ARG A 22 23.23 -30.72 -13.94
CA ARG A 22 22.32 -30.33 -12.85
C ARG A 22 22.80 -29.06 -12.16
N ILE A 23 24.10 -28.98 -11.83
CA ILE A 23 24.70 -27.81 -11.18
C ILE A 23 24.52 -26.55 -12.02
N VAL A 24 24.84 -26.62 -13.31
CA VAL A 24 24.73 -25.46 -14.22
C VAL A 24 23.27 -24.97 -14.32
N ILE A 25 22.32 -25.89 -14.49
CA ILE A 25 20.89 -25.55 -14.58
C ILE A 25 20.39 -24.91 -13.27
N ASP A 26 20.78 -25.46 -12.13
CA ASP A 26 20.36 -24.95 -10.82
C ASP A 26 21.01 -23.58 -10.53
N CYS A 27 22.25 -23.36 -10.97
CA CYS A 27 22.89 -22.03 -10.96
C CYS A 27 22.10 -20.98 -11.74
N MET A 28 21.57 -21.34 -12.92
CA MET A 28 20.71 -20.44 -13.69
C MET A 28 19.37 -20.15 -12.99
N LYS A 29 18.92 -21.04 -12.10
CA LYS A 29 17.69 -20.88 -11.29
C LYS A 29 17.92 -20.16 -9.96
N ASN A 30 19.01 -19.39 -9.84
CA ASN A 30 19.36 -18.63 -8.64
C ASN A 30 19.64 -19.53 -7.41
N ILE A 31 20.32 -20.66 -7.63
CA ILE A 31 20.87 -21.54 -6.59
C ILE A 31 22.39 -21.50 -6.71
N HIS A 32 23.10 -21.04 -5.68
CA HIS A 32 24.54 -20.84 -5.76
C HIS A 32 25.30 -22.18 -5.91
N PRO A 33 26.33 -22.27 -6.80
CA PRO A 33 27.03 -23.54 -7.07
C PRO A 33 27.69 -24.15 -5.84
N VAL A 34 28.09 -23.33 -4.87
CA VAL A 34 28.70 -23.77 -3.59
C VAL A 34 27.81 -24.79 -2.86
N TYR A 35 26.48 -24.72 -3.00
CA TYR A 35 25.58 -25.67 -2.37
C TYR A 35 25.74 -27.08 -2.94
N HIS A 36 25.83 -27.20 -4.27
CA HIS A 36 26.08 -28.47 -4.93
C HIS A 36 27.51 -28.96 -4.73
N ILE A 37 28.49 -28.05 -4.63
CA ILE A 37 29.88 -28.42 -4.32
C ILE A 37 29.93 -29.08 -2.93
N LYS A 38 29.29 -28.47 -1.92
CA LYS A 38 29.19 -29.07 -0.57
C LYS A 38 28.47 -30.43 -0.59
N GLU A 39 27.39 -30.54 -1.35
CA GLU A 39 26.65 -31.80 -1.54
C GLU A 39 27.55 -32.89 -2.14
N LEU A 40 28.32 -32.56 -3.19
CA LEU A 40 29.24 -33.49 -3.85
C LEU A 40 30.41 -33.91 -2.95
N MET A 41 30.95 -32.99 -2.14
CA MET A 41 32.00 -33.32 -1.17
C MET A 41 31.50 -34.37 -0.18
N ILE A 42 30.33 -34.16 0.42
CA ILE A 42 29.74 -35.09 1.39
C ILE A 42 29.43 -36.44 0.74
N LYS A 43 28.90 -36.46 -0.49
CA LYS A 43 28.65 -37.71 -1.22
C LYS A 43 29.93 -38.51 -1.50
N ARG A 44 31.05 -37.85 -1.77
CA ARG A 44 32.34 -38.54 -1.99
C ARG A 44 32.83 -39.20 -0.71
N GLU A 45 32.73 -38.51 0.42
CA GLU A 45 33.09 -39.09 1.73
C GLU A 45 32.16 -40.27 2.08
N LEU A 46 30.84 -40.11 1.95
CA LEU A 46 29.88 -41.18 2.23
C LEU A 46 30.00 -42.38 1.29
N ALA A 47 30.43 -42.18 0.05
CA ALA A 47 30.67 -43.28 -0.89
C ALA A 47 31.89 -44.13 -0.51
N ASN A 48 32.85 -43.57 0.25
CA ASN A 48 34.00 -44.32 0.75
C ASN A 48 33.64 -45.22 1.94
N ASP A 49 32.55 -44.92 2.65
CA ASP A 49 32.10 -45.71 3.80
C ASP A 49 31.25 -46.91 3.36
N PRO A 50 31.75 -48.16 3.48
CA PRO A 50 31.03 -49.34 3.00
C PRO A 50 29.75 -49.65 3.80
N LYS A 51 29.64 -49.15 5.04
CA LYS A 51 28.48 -49.37 5.92
C LYS A 51 27.21 -48.65 5.44
N LEU A 52 27.36 -47.49 4.78
CA LEU A 52 26.25 -46.65 4.34
C LEU A 52 25.89 -46.82 2.86
N ALA A 53 26.56 -47.74 2.15
CA ALA A 53 26.36 -47.93 0.71
C ALA A 53 24.93 -48.33 0.31
N ASN A 54 24.22 -49.05 1.20
CA ASN A 54 22.85 -49.52 0.97
C ASN A 54 21.76 -48.62 1.58
N GLU A 55 22.14 -47.55 2.28
CA GLU A 55 21.22 -46.65 2.97
C GLU A 55 20.99 -45.34 2.19
N SER A 56 19.87 -44.67 2.46
CA SER A 56 19.60 -43.35 1.88
C SER A 56 20.46 -42.26 2.53
N TRP A 57 21.18 -41.48 1.72
CA TRP A 57 22.08 -40.42 2.19
C TRP A 57 21.39 -39.07 2.48
N ASP A 58 20.07 -38.96 2.31
CA ASP A 58 19.32 -37.70 2.40
C ASP A 58 19.41 -37.00 3.78
N ARG A 59 19.77 -37.74 4.83
CA ARG A 59 20.00 -37.20 6.18
C ARG A 59 21.29 -36.38 6.29
N PHE A 60 22.31 -36.77 5.53
CA PHE A 60 23.64 -36.14 5.54
C PHE A 60 23.77 -35.04 4.49
N LEU A 61 22.88 -35.03 3.48
CA LEU A 61 22.87 -34.01 2.45
C LEU A 61 22.29 -32.69 2.97
N PRO A 62 23.01 -31.56 2.78
CA PRO A 62 22.50 -30.25 3.13
C PRO A 62 21.24 -29.87 2.32
N LYS A 63 20.11 -29.66 3.00
CA LYS A 63 18.86 -29.20 2.36
C LYS A 63 18.79 -27.69 2.31
N PHE A 64 19.30 -27.09 1.25
CA PHE A 64 19.21 -25.65 1.04
C PHE A 64 17.83 -25.27 0.49
N ARG A 65 16.85 -25.14 1.39
CA ARG A 65 15.56 -24.54 1.05
C ARG A 65 15.74 -23.03 1.01
N LYS A 66 15.25 -22.37 -0.04
CA LYS A 66 15.17 -20.90 -0.09
C LYS A 66 14.36 -20.45 1.13
N GLN A 67 15.03 -19.95 2.16
CA GLN A 67 14.38 -19.29 3.28
C GLN A 67 13.78 -18.00 2.72
N SER A 68 12.51 -18.04 2.33
CA SER A 68 11.73 -16.82 2.21
C SER A 68 11.56 -16.26 3.61
N SER A 69 12.59 -15.56 4.11
CA SER A 69 12.59 -14.86 5.41
C SER A 69 11.52 -13.77 5.50
N LYS A 70 10.83 -13.51 4.39
CA LYS A 70 9.54 -12.85 4.38
C LYS A 70 8.47 -13.94 4.33
N PRO A 71 7.89 -14.37 5.47
CA PRO A 71 6.50 -14.79 5.41
C PRO A 71 5.80 -13.57 4.82
N LEU A 72 5.30 -13.70 3.59
CA LEU A 72 4.38 -12.73 3.04
C LEU A 72 3.27 -12.64 4.10
N LYS A 73 3.27 -11.57 4.92
CA LYS A 73 2.28 -11.26 5.96
C LYS A 73 0.93 -10.99 5.28
N ARG A 74 0.41 -11.96 4.53
CA ARG A 74 -0.76 -11.84 3.68
C ARG A 74 -1.80 -12.92 3.91
N SER A 75 -1.55 -13.99 4.66
CA SER A 75 -2.53 -15.08 4.75
C SER A 75 -2.85 -15.65 6.13
N LYS A 76 -2.54 -14.98 7.25
CA LYS A 76 -3.13 -15.33 8.57
C LYS A 76 -3.33 -14.07 9.43
N LYS A 77 -4.41 -14.05 10.22
CA LYS A 77 -5.06 -12.93 10.92
C LYS A 77 -6.21 -12.26 10.14
N ALA A 78 -7.14 -13.08 9.65
CA ALA A 78 -8.55 -12.87 10.00
C ALA A 78 -8.72 -13.42 11.43
N ASP A 79 -9.68 -12.90 12.19
CA ASP A 79 -10.02 -13.31 13.56
C ASP A 79 -9.10 -12.72 14.65
N GLY A 80 -9.24 -11.42 14.86
CA GLY A 80 -8.63 -10.70 15.98
C GLY A 80 -9.04 -9.23 15.93
N GLU A 81 -9.97 -8.86 16.80
CA GLU A 81 -10.44 -7.49 17.04
C GLU A 81 -9.22 -6.58 17.30
N GLY A 82 -8.86 -5.75 16.32
CA GLY A 82 -7.64 -4.92 16.38
C GLY A 82 -6.81 -4.87 15.09
N ALA A 83 -7.27 -5.47 13.99
CA ALA A 83 -6.63 -5.31 12.69
C ALA A 83 -6.93 -3.93 12.09
N LYS A 84 -5.96 -3.00 12.14
CA LYS A 84 -6.00 -1.76 11.36
C LYS A 84 -6.30 -2.10 9.89
N PRO A 85 -7.28 -1.45 9.23
CA PRO A 85 -7.62 -1.75 7.84
C PRO A 85 -6.39 -1.53 6.97
N LYS A 86 -5.98 -2.57 6.24
CA LYS A 86 -4.92 -2.49 5.23
C LYS A 86 -5.35 -1.38 4.26
N LYS A 87 -4.51 -0.35 4.10
CA LYS A 87 -4.65 0.66 3.03
C LYS A 87 -5.08 -0.07 1.77
N SER A 88 -6.32 0.17 1.36
CA SER A 88 -6.99 -0.49 0.24
C SER A 88 -5.99 -0.69 -0.89
N GLU A 89 -5.81 -1.94 -1.32
CA GLU A 89 -4.94 -2.25 -2.45
C GLU A 89 -5.29 -1.28 -3.57
N LYS A 90 -4.34 -0.39 -3.91
CA LYS A 90 -4.57 0.67 -4.89
C LYS A 90 -5.08 -0.03 -6.14
N LYS A 91 -6.34 0.21 -6.52
CA LYS A 91 -6.96 -0.36 -7.72
C LYS A 91 -5.96 -0.16 -8.87
N LYS A 92 -5.58 -1.24 -9.53
CA LYS A 92 -4.61 -1.19 -10.63
C LYS A 92 -5.16 -0.22 -11.67
N LYS A 93 -4.36 0.76 -12.10
CA LYS A 93 -4.78 1.74 -13.10
C LYS A 93 -5.11 0.98 -14.38
N THR A 94 -6.32 1.15 -14.90
CA THR A 94 -6.73 0.60 -16.20
C THR A 94 -5.79 1.15 -17.28
N TYR A 95 -5.28 0.29 -18.15
CA TYR A 95 -4.41 0.71 -19.25
C TYR A 95 -5.21 1.60 -20.20
N THR A 96 -4.79 2.86 -20.30
CA THR A 96 -5.27 3.80 -21.31
C THR A 96 -4.13 4.01 -22.32
N PRO A 97 -4.36 3.79 -23.63
CA PRO A 97 -3.31 3.94 -24.64
C PRO A 97 -2.94 5.40 -24.88
N PHE A 98 -3.80 6.34 -24.50
CA PHE A 98 -3.54 7.77 -24.62
C PHE A 98 -2.79 8.28 -23.37
N PRO A 99 -1.72 9.08 -23.56
CA PRO A 99 -1.06 9.74 -22.46
C PRO A 99 -2.03 10.73 -21.79
N PRO A 100 -1.87 11.00 -20.48
CA PRO A 100 -2.62 12.07 -19.83
C PRO A 100 -2.27 13.44 -20.45
N ALA A 101 -3.20 14.39 -20.39
CA ALA A 101 -2.94 15.75 -20.83
C ALA A 101 -1.74 16.35 -20.08
N GLN A 102 -0.94 17.15 -20.78
CA GLN A 102 0.18 17.86 -20.18
C GLN A 102 -0.36 18.91 -19.20
N THR A 103 0.35 19.13 -18.09
CA THR A 103 0.00 20.24 -17.19
C THR A 103 0.29 21.57 -17.88
N PRO A 104 -0.67 22.52 -17.92
CA PRO A 104 -0.49 23.80 -18.59
C PRO A 104 0.64 24.61 -17.95
N ARG A 105 1.30 25.46 -18.75
CA ARG A 105 2.34 26.37 -18.23
C ARG A 105 1.70 27.51 -17.45
N LYS A 106 2.49 28.19 -16.60
CA LYS A 106 2.02 29.40 -15.88
C LYS A 106 1.50 30.48 -16.82
N VAL A 107 2.14 30.63 -17.99
CA VAL A 107 1.71 31.57 -19.04
C VAL A 107 0.35 31.17 -19.60
N ASP A 108 0.14 29.88 -19.89
CA ASP A 108 -1.12 29.36 -20.42
C ASP A 108 -2.26 29.56 -19.42
N LEU A 109 -2.03 29.31 -18.13
CA LEU A 109 -3.00 29.58 -17.05
C LEU A 109 -3.37 31.06 -16.95
N GLN A 110 -2.40 31.97 -17.14
CA GLN A 110 -2.64 33.41 -17.12
C GLN A 110 -3.36 33.92 -18.37
N LEU A 111 -3.12 33.28 -19.52
CA LEU A 111 -3.83 33.55 -20.76
C LEU A 111 -5.29 33.09 -20.66
N GLU A 112 -5.52 31.88 -20.12
CA GLU A 112 -6.86 31.32 -19.88
C GLU A 112 -7.66 32.15 -18.86
N SER A 113 -7.03 32.63 -17.78
CA SER A 113 -7.68 33.49 -16.79
C SER A 113 -7.89 34.94 -17.27
N GLY A 114 -7.28 35.33 -18.40
CA GLY A 114 -7.26 36.71 -18.90
C GLY A 114 -6.42 37.67 -18.07
N GLU A 115 -5.78 37.20 -17.00
CA GLU A 115 -4.91 38.03 -16.15
C GLU A 115 -3.61 38.42 -16.86
N TYR A 116 -3.20 37.69 -17.89
CA TYR A 116 -1.98 38.01 -18.65
C TYR A 116 -2.03 39.43 -19.23
N PHE A 117 -3.20 39.87 -19.70
CA PHE A 117 -3.38 41.16 -20.37
C PHE A 117 -3.55 42.35 -19.41
N LEU A 118 -3.89 42.10 -18.14
CA LEU A 118 -4.11 43.16 -17.15
C LEU A 118 -2.79 43.81 -16.73
N ARG A 119 -2.80 45.15 -16.62
CA ARG A 119 -1.67 45.92 -16.10
C ARG A 119 -1.47 45.65 -14.60
N PRO A 120 -0.25 45.80 -14.05
CA PRO A 120 0.00 45.58 -12.62
C PRO A 120 -0.91 46.41 -11.70
N ALA A 121 -1.23 47.64 -12.09
CA ALA A 121 -2.14 48.52 -11.34
C ALA A 121 -3.58 47.96 -11.31
N GLU A 122 -4.08 47.42 -12.43
CA GLU A 122 -5.43 46.84 -12.54
C GLU A 122 -5.53 45.54 -11.72
N LYS A 123 -4.47 44.73 -11.71
CA LYS A 123 -4.35 43.53 -10.86
C LYS A 123 -4.42 43.91 -9.38
N ALA A 124 -3.65 44.92 -8.98
CA ALA A 124 -3.65 45.41 -7.60
C ALA A 124 -5.03 45.95 -7.19
N ALA A 125 -5.71 46.71 -8.05
CA ALA A 125 -7.06 47.20 -7.79
C ALA A 125 -8.07 46.05 -7.62
N ARG A 126 -8.00 45.01 -8.48
CA ARG A 126 -8.87 43.83 -8.38
C ARG A 126 -8.63 43.02 -7.11
N GLU A 127 -7.38 42.85 -6.71
CA GLU A 127 -7.00 42.19 -5.45
C GLU A 127 -7.47 42.98 -4.23
N MET A 128 -7.37 44.31 -4.24
CA MET A 128 -7.90 45.16 -3.17
C MET A 128 -9.43 45.03 -3.05
N ALA A 129 -10.15 45.11 -4.16
CA ALA A 129 -11.61 44.93 -4.19
C ALA A 129 -12.03 43.54 -3.68
N ARG A 130 -11.25 42.49 -4.00
CA ARG A 130 -11.49 41.14 -3.47
C ARG A 130 -11.29 41.09 -1.95
N LYS A 131 -10.21 41.68 -1.43
CA LYS A 131 -9.96 41.74 0.02
C LYS A 131 -11.06 42.50 0.77
N GLU A 132 -11.54 43.61 0.23
CA GLU A 132 -12.65 44.37 0.81
C GLU A 132 -13.94 43.53 0.89
N ARG A 133 -14.26 42.77 -0.16
CA ARG A 133 -15.40 41.84 -0.16
C ARG A 133 -15.23 40.74 0.89
N GLU A 134 -14.06 40.10 0.96
CA GLU A 134 -13.78 39.08 1.98
C GLU A 134 -13.85 39.64 3.40
N GLN A 135 -13.43 40.89 3.61
CA GLN A 135 -13.54 41.57 4.89
C GLN A 135 -15.01 41.83 5.25
N ALA A 136 -15.81 42.33 4.31
CA ALA A 136 -17.24 42.56 4.49
C ALA A 136 -17.99 41.25 4.83
N GLU A 137 -17.69 40.14 4.14
CA GLU A 137 -18.27 38.84 4.47
C GLU A 137 -17.88 38.36 5.87
N LYS A 138 -16.62 38.55 6.28
CA LYS A 138 -16.16 38.17 7.63
C LYS A 138 -16.81 39.02 8.70
N THR A 139 -16.98 40.32 8.49
CA THR A 139 -17.67 41.17 9.46
C THR A 139 -19.15 40.80 9.57
N GLU A 140 -19.80 40.47 8.46
CA GLU A 140 -21.18 39.97 8.45
C GLU A 140 -21.31 38.62 9.18
N ARG A 141 -20.43 37.64 8.89
CA ARG A 141 -20.42 36.35 9.60
C ARG A 141 -20.26 36.54 11.11
N LYS A 142 -19.30 37.38 11.54
CA LYS A 142 -19.11 37.71 12.97
C LYS A 142 -20.34 38.40 13.58
N ARG A 143 -21.01 39.29 12.83
CA ARG A 143 -22.23 39.95 13.27
C ARG A 143 -23.37 38.94 13.48
N VAL A 144 -23.52 37.98 12.55
CA VAL A 144 -24.49 36.89 12.65
C VAL A 144 -24.17 35.97 13.84
N GLU A 145 -22.92 35.58 14.03
CA GLU A 145 -22.48 34.77 15.18
C GLU A 145 -22.77 35.47 16.51
N ARG A 146 -22.42 36.76 16.63
CA ARG A 146 -22.75 37.57 17.82
C ARG A 146 -24.27 37.63 18.03
N ALA A 147 -25.06 37.87 17.00
CA ALA A 147 -26.51 37.93 17.10
C ALA A 147 -27.13 36.59 17.53
N LYS A 148 -26.53 35.45 17.18
CA LYS A 148 -26.95 34.12 17.66
C LYS A 148 -26.74 33.96 19.17
N VAL A 149 -25.64 34.48 19.71
CA VAL A 149 -25.35 34.43 21.17
C VAL A 149 -26.36 35.25 21.97
N PHE A 150 -26.87 36.35 21.42
CA PHE A 150 -27.86 37.22 22.08
C PHE A 150 -29.31 36.72 21.99
N LYS A 151 -29.59 35.66 21.21
CA LYS A 151 -30.91 35.01 21.22
C LYS A 151 -30.92 33.93 22.31
N ALA A 152 -31.79 34.08 23.29
CA ALA A 152 -31.98 33.08 24.33
C ALA A 152 -32.28 31.70 23.70
N PRO A 153 -31.65 30.61 24.19
CA PRO A 153 -32.02 29.26 23.80
C PRO A 153 -33.52 29.05 24.01
N LYS A 154 -34.19 28.45 23.02
CA LYS A 154 -35.62 28.19 23.13
C LYS A 154 -35.83 27.07 24.16
N GLU A 155 -36.39 27.41 25.32
CA GLU A 155 -36.78 26.41 26.32
C GLU A 155 -37.92 25.54 25.76
N GLU A 156 -37.75 24.22 25.81
CA GLU A 156 -38.85 23.29 25.61
C GLU A 156 -39.75 23.37 26.85
N THR A 157 -40.91 24.00 26.69
CA THR A 157 -41.93 23.95 27.74
C THR A 157 -42.44 22.51 27.84
N GLU A 158 -42.09 21.81 28.92
CA GLU A 158 -42.77 20.57 29.28
C GLU A 158 -44.27 20.87 29.38
N LYS A 159 -45.06 20.25 28.50
CA LYS A 159 -46.51 20.32 28.55
C LYS A 159 -46.96 19.80 29.91
N LYS A 160 -47.36 20.69 30.82
CA LYS A 160 -48.05 20.31 32.06
C LYS A 160 -49.24 19.43 31.69
N LYS A 161 -49.17 18.13 32.00
CA LYS A 161 -50.32 17.22 31.95
C LYS A 161 -51.38 17.78 32.91
N LYS A 162 -52.48 18.32 32.37
CA LYS A 162 -53.68 18.59 33.15
C LYS A 162 -54.11 17.27 33.81
N ARG A 163 -54.04 17.18 35.14
CA ARG A 163 -54.65 16.09 35.91
C ARG A 163 -56.16 16.14 35.64
N LYS A 164 -56.71 15.10 35.02
CA LYS A 164 -58.15 14.85 34.98
C LYS A 164 -58.60 14.58 36.43
N ARG A 165 -59.47 15.43 36.98
CA ARG A 165 -60.18 15.16 38.22
C ARG A 165 -61.33 14.23 37.86
N THR A 166 -61.32 13.02 38.41
CA THR A 166 -62.39 12.03 38.29
C THR A 166 -63.57 12.48 39.15
N GLU A 167 -64.72 12.67 38.52
CA GLU A 167 -66.03 12.75 39.20
C GLU A 167 -66.61 11.34 39.32
N SER A 168 -66.94 10.95 40.55
CA SER A 168 -67.87 9.88 40.94
C SER A 168 -68.20 10.13 42.42
N ILE A 169 -69.27 10.89 42.71
CA ILE A 169 -70.65 10.43 43.02
C ILE A 169 -70.73 9.82 44.44
N GLU A 170 -71.48 10.49 45.33
CA GLU A 170 -72.50 9.84 46.17
C GLU A 170 -73.52 10.87 46.70
N GLU A 171 -74.80 10.50 46.57
CA GLU A 171 -76.02 11.22 46.97
C GLU A 171 -76.22 11.26 48.49
N ALA A 172 -76.80 12.36 48.98
CA ALA A 172 -77.92 12.39 49.95
C ALA A 172 -78.48 13.82 50.04
#